data_AF-A0A6L8DL84-F1
#
_entry.id   AF-A0A6L8DL84-F1
#
_cell.length_a   1.000
_cell.length_b   1.000
_cell.length_c   1.000
_cell.angle_alpha   90.00
_cell.angle_beta   90.00
_cell.angle_gamma   90.00
#
_symmetry.space_group_name_H-M   'P 1'
#
loop_
_entity.id
_entity.type
_entity.pdbx_description
1 polymer ?
#
loop_
_entity_poly.entity_id
_entity_poly.type
_entity_poly.pdbx_seq_one_letter_code
_entity_poly.pdbx_strand_id
1 'polypeptide(L)'
;MNGACEQSVLWTSGTDGYDTYRIPAIIVTTRGTVLAFCEGRRNSRSDTGDIDMLVKRSADGGRTWSDQKVVWGDAGNTCGNPCPVVDRETGTVWLPMTHNLGIDHEPRIIDGTSEGTRTVWVTASEDDGRTWRELRNITATAKRPEWTWYATGPGNGIQLSSGRLLIPCDHIEAGTKRYYSHVVYSDDHGETWRLGGSTLVDQVNECCVVELENGDVVLNTRNYDRTKRTRQVTVSGDGGMTWQDQRHDETLIEPICQAALIRYPDKGDRLLFSNPANREERRNLTVRLSGNGGRSWLHERVLHPGPAAYSSLAVLPDGTAACLYERGEDHSYETITLARFDLEWMMDG
;
A
#
# COMPACT_ATOMS: atom_id res chain seq x y z
N MET A 1 26.91 0.36 -18.69
CA MET A 1 26.11 -0.87 -18.86
C MET A 1 24.69 -0.38 -18.78
N ASN A 2 23.93 -0.39 -19.89
CA ASN A 2 22.58 0.20 -19.92
C ASN A 2 21.76 -0.36 -18.75
N GLY A 3 21.25 0.52 -17.87
CA GLY A 3 20.40 0.13 -16.75
C GLY A 3 19.25 -0.74 -17.25
N ALA A 4 19.13 -1.97 -16.77
CA ALA A 4 18.11 -2.91 -17.19
C ALA A 4 17.04 -3.03 -16.09
N CYS A 5 15.76 -3.11 -16.50
CA CYS A 5 14.68 -3.50 -15.62
C CYS A 5 14.60 -5.03 -15.57
N GLU A 6 14.92 -5.63 -14.43
CA GLU A 6 14.73 -7.06 -14.18
C GLU A 6 13.31 -7.32 -13.67
N GLN A 7 12.63 -8.37 -14.15
CA GLN A 7 11.29 -8.74 -13.67
C GLN A 7 11.22 -10.21 -13.28
N SER A 8 10.49 -10.51 -12.20
CA SER A 8 10.24 -11.88 -11.72
C SER A 8 8.81 -12.01 -11.20
N VAL A 9 8.12 -13.09 -11.61
CA VAL A 9 6.79 -13.40 -11.10
C VAL A 9 6.92 -14.02 -9.71
N LEU A 10 6.22 -13.45 -8.72
CA LEU A 10 6.23 -13.96 -7.35
C LEU A 10 5.00 -14.82 -7.07
N TRP A 11 3.85 -14.46 -7.60
CA TRP A 11 2.62 -15.25 -7.45
C TRP A 11 1.88 -15.32 -8.79
N THR A 12 1.29 -16.48 -9.06
CA THR A 12 0.48 -16.75 -10.24
C THR A 12 -0.89 -17.23 -9.79
N SER A 13 -1.94 -16.53 -10.18
CA SER A 13 -3.33 -16.90 -9.85
C SER A 13 -3.67 -18.31 -10.34
N GLY A 14 -4.44 -19.05 -9.55
CA GLY A 14 -4.77 -20.46 -9.80
C GLY A 14 -3.71 -21.46 -9.32
N THR A 15 -2.71 -21.03 -8.53
CA THR A 15 -1.66 -21.89 -7.98
C THR A 15 -1.70 -21.93 -6.45
N ASP A 16 -0.98 -22.90 -5.85
CA ASP A 16 -0.80 -23.08 -4.40
C ASP A 16 -2.08 -22.99 -3.54
N GLY A 17 -3.23 -23.38 -4.11
CA GLY A 17 -4.52 -23.41 -3.42
C GLY A 17 -5.27 -22.08 -3.38
N TYR A 18 -4.87 -21.08 -4.18
CA TYR A 18 -5.53 -19.78 -4.29
C TYR A 18 -5.99 -19.51 -5.72
N ASP A 19 -7.25 -19.09 -5.86
CA ASP A 19 -7.81 -18.63 -7.12
C ASP A 19 -7.10 -17.37 -7.62
N THR A 20 -6.93 -16.36 -6.77
CA THR A 20 -6.34 -15.08 -7.15
C THR A 20 -5.42 -14.54 -6.07
N TYR A 21 -4.29 -13.94 -6.46
CA TYR A 21 -3.44 -13.14 -5.59
C TYR A 21 -3.60 -11.65 -5.87
N ARG A 22 -3.82 -10.84 -4.83
CA ARG A 22 -4.05 -9.39 -4.98
C ARG A 22 -3.39 -8.57 -3.88
N ILE A 23 -3.41 -7.25 -4.06
CA ILE A 23 -3.06 -6.25 -3.04
C ILE A 23 -1.60 -6.37 -2.58
N PRO A 24 -0.63 -6.14 -3.48
CA PRO A 24 0.78 -6.24 -3.18
C PRO A 24 1.24 -5.17 -2.19
N ALA A 25 2.12 -5.57 -1.27
CA ALA A 25 2.86 -4.67 -0.39
C ALA A 25 4.33 -5.13 -0.31
N ILE A 26 5.28 -4.21 -0.36
CA ILE A 26 6.72 -4.54 -0.28
C ILE A 26 7.44 -3.59 0.68
N ILE A 27 8.32 -4.15 1.51
CA ILE A 27 9.21 -3.39 2.38
C ILE A 27 10.61 -4.01 2.41
N VAL A 28 11.59 -3.21 2.79
CA VAL A 28 12.97 -3.63 3.03
C VAL A 28 13.28 -3.43 4.51
N THR A 29 13.69 -4.50 5.18
CA THR A 29 14.04 -4.45 6.61
C THR A 29 15.36 -3.72 6.84
N THR A 30 15.66 -3.39 8.09
CA THR A 30 16.97 -2.82 8.48
C THR A 30 18.16 -3.73 8.16
N ARG A 31 17.92 -5.02 7.89
CA ARG A 31 18.94 -6.00 7.48
C ARG A 31 19.05 -6.15 5.96
N GLY A 32 18.30 -5.38 5.19
CA GLY A 32 18.27 -5.47 3.73
C GLY A 32 17.45 -6.63 3.17
N THR A 33 16.74 -7.37 4.04
CA THR A 33 15.80 -8.41 3.62
C THR A 33 14.59 -7.75 2.96
N VAL A 34 14.13 -8.31 1.84
CA VAL A 34 12.91 -7.88 1.17
C VAL A 34 11.76 -8.77 1.61
N LEU A 35 10.67 -8.16 2.08
CA LEU A 35 9.42 -8.85 2.39
C LEU A 35 8.35 -8.39 1.41
N ALA A 36 7.75 -9.34 0.71
CA ALA A 36 6.63 -9.11 -0.19
C ALA A 36 5.38 -9.75 0.43
N PHE A 37 4.29 -9.00 0.51
CA PHE A 37 3.01 -9.44 1.03
C PHE A 37 1.93 -9.34 -0.04
N CYS A 38 0.90 -10.18 0.09
CA CYS A 38 -0.31 -10.09 -0.71
C CYS A 38 -1.47 -10.78 -0.01
N GLU A 39 -2.68 -10.49 -0.48
CA GLU A 39 -3.86 -11.31 -0.23
C GLU A 39 -3.81 -12.57 -1.10
N GLY A 40 -3.94 -13.75 -0.47
CA GLY A 40 -4.26 -15.00 -1.14
C GLY A 40 -5.76 -15.24 -1.08
N ARG A 41 -6.48 -15.07 -2.19
CA ARG A 41 -7.93 -15.23 -2.26
C ARG A 41 -8.26 -16.64 -2.73
N ARG A 42 -8.83 -17.47 -1.84
CA ARG A 42 -8.96 -18.92 -2.08
C ARG A 42 -9.91 -19.27 -3.22
N ASN A 43 -11.08 -18.64 -3.23
CA ASN A 43 -12.22 -19.13 -4.02
C ASN A 43 -12.57 -18.26 -5.24
N SER A 44 -12.15 -16.99 -5.25
CA SER A 44 -12.44 -16.06 -6.36
C SER A 44 -11.59 -14.80 -6.25
N ARG A 45 -11.62 -13.97 -7.30
CA ARG A 45 -11.09 -12.60 -7.31
C ARG A 45 -11.84 -11.60 -6.42
N SER A 46 -12.88 -11.99 -5.69
CA SER A 46 -13.72 -11.09 -4.87
C SER A 46 -12.94 -10.42 -3.73
N ASP A 47 -13.31 -9.20 -3.35
CA ASP A 47 -12.73 -8.46 -2.20
C ASP A 47 -13.24 -8.97 -0.84
N THR A 48 -14.06 -10.02 -0.83
CA THR A 48 -14.63 -10.63 0.38
C THR A 48 -14.79 -12.14 0.17
N GLY A 49 -14.60 -12.89 1.25
CA GLY A 49 -14.62 -14.35 1.29
C GLY A 49 -13.45 -14.87 2.11
N ASP A 50 -13.03 -16.10 1.83
CA ASP A 50 -11.85 -16.73 2.44
C ASP A 50 -10.56 -16.17 1.81
N ILE A 51 -9.93 -15.25 2.53
CA ILE A 51 -8.74 -14.50 2.09
C ILE A 51 -7.70 -14.55 3.19
N ASP A 52 -6.52 -15.07 2.86
CA ASP A 52 -5.36 -15.11 3.75
C ASP A 52 -4.39 -13.96 3.48
N MET A 53 -3.66 -13.56 4.51
CA MET A 53 -2.47 -12.73 4.37
C MET A 53 -1.23 -13.59 4.16
N LEU A 54 -0.53 -13.34 3.06
CA LEU A 54 0.65 -14.10 2.66
C LEU A 54 1.91 -13.25 2.72
N VAL A 55 3.05 -13.91 2.89
CA VAL A 55 4.38 -13.31 2.78
C VAL A 55 5.35 -14.23 2.02
N LYS A 56 6.18 -13.64 1.16
CA LYS A 56 7.44 -14.22 0.69
C LYS A 56 8.59 -13.35 1.16
N ARG A 57 9.72 -13.99 1.46
CA ARG A 57 10.95 -13.33 1.97
C ARG A 57 12.11 -13.58 1.02
N SER A 58 12.88 -12.54 0.71
CA SER A 58 14.12 -12.60 -0.06
C SER A 58 15.30 -12.00 0.73
N ALA A 59 16.44 -12.70 0.71
CA ALA A 59 17.67 -12.27 1.39
C ALA A 59 18.75 -11.73 0.42
N ASP A 60 18.44 -11.66 -0.88
CA ASP A 60 19.40 -11.32 -1.95
C ASP A 60 18.89 -10.18 -2.85
N GLY A 61 18.09 -9.28 -2.26
CA GLY A 61 17.55 -8.10 -2.94
C GLY A 61 16.40 -8.41 -3.90
N GLY A 62 15.64 -9.48 -3.66
CA GLY A 62 14.48 -9.85 -4.47
C GLY A 62 14.81 -10.72 -5.69
N ARG A 63 16.00 -11.34 -5.75
CA ARG A 63 16.40 -12.23 -6.85
C ARG A 63 15.87 -13.65 -6.65
N THR A 64 15.96 -14.15 -5.43
CA THR A 64 15.37 -15.43 -5.03
C THR A 64 14.44 -15.24 -3.84
N TRP A 65 13.43 -16.10 -3.76
CA TRP A 65 12.35 -16.01 -2.77
C TRP A 65 12.18 -17.33 -2.06
N SER A 66 11.86 -17.24 -0.76
CA SER A 66 11.35 -18.38 0.01
C SER A 66 9.98 -18.83 -0.50
N ASP A 67 9.58 -20.03 -0.10
CA ASP A 67 8.19 -20.47 -0.20
C ASP A 67 7.25 -19.49 0.49
N GLN A 68 6.03 -19.36 -0.03
CA GLN A 68 5.02 -18.51 0.59
C GLN A 68 4.66 -19.03 1.99
N LYS A 69 4.40 -18.10 2.91
CA LYS A 69 3.89 -18.39 4.26
C LYS A 69 2.62 -17.62 4.51
N VAL A 70 1.70 -18.23 5.26
CA VAL A 70 0.52 -17.53 5.79
C VAL A 70 0.92 -16.77 7.05
N VAL A 71 0.75 -15.45 7.03
CA VAL A 71 0.91 -14.58 8.21
C VAL A 71 -0.36 -14.59 9.05
N TRP A 72 -1.51 -14.56 8.37
CA TRP A 72 -2.82 -14.62 9.00
C TRP A 72 -3.81 -15.31 8.08
N GLY A 73 -4.49 -16.33 8.58
CA GLY A 73 -5.67 -16.90 7.96
C GLY A 73 -6.76 -17.11 9.00
N ASP A 74 -8.00 -16.86 8.62
CA ASP A 74 -9.19 -17.10 9.43
C ASP A 74 -10.25 -17.71 8.50
N ALA A 75 -10.38 -19.04 8.56
CA ALA A 75 -11.08 -19.82 7.54
C ALA A 75 -12.49 -19.28 7.26
N GLY A 76 -12.79 -19.05 5.99
CA GLY A 76 -14.06 -18.47 5.55
C GLY A 76 -14.21 -16.96 5.76
N ASN A 77 -13.22 -16.27 6.33
CA ASN A 77 -13.22 -14.83 6.60
C ASN A 77 -12.12 -14.09 5.82
N THR A 78 -12.21 -12.77 5.82
CA THR A 78 -11.36 -11.91 4.99
C THR A 78 -10.26 -11.29 5.84
N CYS A 79 -9.01 -11.71 5.66
CA CYS A 79 -7.82 -11.06 6.20
C CYS A 79 -7.11 -10.30 5.07
N GLY A 80 -7.11 -8.96 5.09
CA GLY A 80 -6.70 -8.20 3.90
C GLY A 80 -6.14 -6.80 4.15
N ASN A 81 -5.83 -6.10 3.05
CA ASN A 81 -5.20 -4.78 3.00
C ASN A 81 -3.91 -4.67 3.84
N PRO A 82 -2.82 -5.35 3.45
CA PRO A 82 -1.55 -5.20 4.16
C PRO A 82 -0.97 -3.79 3.99
N CYS A 83 -0.48 -3.23 5.09
CA CYS A 83 0.26 -1.96 5.07
C CYS A 83 1.49 -2.01 6.01
N PRO A 84 2.49 -2.87 5.73
CA PRO A 84 3.67 -3.03 6.57
C PRO A 84 4.46 -1.73 6.75
N VAL A 85 5.10 -1.59 7.91
CA VAL A 85 6.09 -0.54 8.23
C VAL A 85 7.26 -1.15 9.00
N VAL A 86 8.47 -0.63 8.74
CA VAL A 86 9.67 -1.00 9.49
C VAL A 86 9.95 0.10 10.49
N ASP A 87 10.01 -0.27 11.78
CA ASP A 87 10.64 0.58 12.79
C ASP A 87 12.16 0.45 12.64
N ARG A 88 12.80 1.52 12.16
CA ARG A 88 14.24 1.54 11.88
C ARG A 88 15.08 1.59 13.15
N GLU A 89 14.51 1.99 14.29
CA GLU A 89 15.22 2.06 15.57
C GLU A 89 15.31 0.68 16.23
N THR A 90 14.21 -0.09 16.17
CA THR A 90 14.16 -1.43 16.79
C THR A 90 14.44 -2.57 15.80
N GLY A 91 14.27 -2.32 14.50
CA GLY A 91 14.30 -3.36 13.46
C GLY A 91 13.01 -4.16 13.34
N THR A 92 11.99 -3.85 14.14
CA THR A 92 10.69 -4.55 14.13
C THR A 92 9.93 -4.23 12.85
N VAL A 93 9.38 -5.27 12.22
CA VAL A 93 8.42 -5.12 11.12
C VAL A 93 7.02 -5.19 11.70
N TRP A 94 6.27 -4.10 11.64
CA TRP A 94 4.86 -4.07 12.00
C TRP A 94 3.99 -4.27 10.77
N LEU A 95 2.93 -5.07 10.90
CA LEU A 95 1.99 -5.35 9.81
C LEU A 95 0.55 -5.06 10.28
N PRO A 96 0.08 -3.81 10.11
CA PRO A 96 -1.32 -3.45 10.12
C PRO A 96 -2.09 -4.06 8.95
N MET A 97 -3.29 -4.56 9.26
CA MET A 97 -4.20 -5.23 8.33
C MET A 97 -5.65 -4.99 8.75
N THR A 98 -6.58 -5.45 7.92
CA THR A 98 -8.02 -5.43 8.19
C THR A 98 -8.64 -6.81 8.19
N HIS A 99 -9.77 -6.94 8.89
CA HIS A 99 -10.58 -8.16 8.89
C HIS A 99 -12.08 -7.90 8.89
N ASN A 100 -12.82 -8.75 8.19
CA ASN A 100 -14.28 -8.85 8.31
C ASN A 100 -14.73 -10.29 8.09
N LEU A 101 -15.97 -10.60 8.50
CA LEU A 101 -16.57 -11.89 8.20
C LEU A 101 -16.67 -12.06 6.68
N GLY A 102 -16.43 -13.27 6.17
CA GLY A 102 -16.46 -13.50 4.72
C GLY A 102 -17.87 -13.44 4.11
N ILE A 103 -18.90 -13.37 4.95
CA ILE A 103 -20.27 -13.06 4.54
C ILE A 103 -20.50 -11.53 4.44
N ASP A 104 -19.71 -10.70 5.10
CA ASP A 104 -19.94 -9.25 5.17
C ASP A 104 -19.30 -8.53 3.98
N HIS A 105 -19.98 -8.54 2.85
CA HIS A 105 -19.55 -7.82 1.64
C HIS A 105 -19.55 -6.30 1.84
N GLU A 106 -18.62 -5.61 1.17
CA GLU A 106 -18.41 -4.16 1.24
C GLU A 106 -19.71 -3.33 1.20
N PRO A 107 -20.67 -3.52 0.27
CA PRO A 107 -21.88 -2.71 0.25
C PRO A 107 -22.71 -2.83 1.53
N ARG A 108 -22.76 -4.02 2.15
CA ARG A 108 -23.50 -4.24 3.40
C ARG A 108 -22.78 -3.62 4.60
N ILE A 109 -21.45 -3.66 4.61
CA ILE A 109 -20.64 -2.98 5.63
C ILE A 109 -20.88 -1.47 5.54
N ILE A 110 -20.77 -0.88 4.34
CA ILE A 110 -21.01 0.55 4.09
C ILE A 110 -22.42 0.95 4.51
N ASP A 111 -23.41 0.10 4.25
CA ASP A 111 -24.81 0.36 4.60
C ASP A 111 -25.13 0.12 6.08
N GLY A 112 -24.18 -0.44 6.87
CA GLY A 112 -24.41 -0.80 8.27
C GLY A 112 -25.41 -1.94 8.45
N THR A 113 -25.54 -2.81 7.45
CA THR A 113 -26.51 -3.94 7.42
C THR A 113 -25.84 -5.32 7.47
N SER A 114 -24.52 -5.35 7.52
CA SER A 114 -23.71 -6.55 7.76
C SER A 114 -23.85 -7.06 9.20
N GLU A 115 -23.44 -8.31 9.44
CA GLU A 115 -23.41 -8.88 10.79
C GLU A 115 -22.30 -8.24 11.64
N GLY A 116 -21.12 -8.09 11.04
CA GLY A 116 -19.98 -7.39 11.61
C GLY A 116 -19.65 -6.09 10.88
N THR A 117 -18.46 -5.57 11.14
CA THR A 117 -17.86 -4.41 10.47
C THR A 117 -16.43 -4.76 10.07
N ARG A 118 -15.78 -3.91 9.28
CA ARG A 118 -14.35 -4.08 9.00
C ARG A 118 -13.53 -3.59 10.19
N THR A 119 -12.72 -4.49 10.75
CA THR A 119 -11.91 -4.31 11.96
C THR A 119 -10.43 -4.15 11.61
N VAL A 120 -9.65 -3.58 12.52
CA VAL A 120 -8.23 -3.25 12.32
C VAL A 120 -7.37 -4.06 13.28
N TRP A 121 -6.37 -4.72 12.73
CA TRP A 121 -5.49 -5.63 13.46
C TRP A 121 -4.03 -5.36 13.12
N VAL A 122 -3.13 -5.72 14.04
CA VAL A 122 -1.69 -5.59 13.84
C VAL A 122 -0.98 -6.83 14.36
N THR A 123 0.04 -7.28 13.63
CA THR A 123 1.06 -8.23 14.12
C THR A 123 2.46 -7.62 13.92
N ALA A 124 3.50 -8.26 14.45
CA ALA A 124 4.86 -7.83 14.30
C ALA A 124 5.82 -9.01 14.08
N SER A 125 6.94 -8.74 13.42
CA SER A 125 8.07 -9.65 13.32
C SER A 125 9.33 -8.97 13.83
N GLU A 126 10.00 -9.60 14.80
CA GLU A 126 11.27 -9.15 15.39
C GLU A 126 12.48 -9.93 14.86
N ASP A 127 12.22 -10.93 14.02
CA ASP A 127 13.22 -11.86 13.50
C ASP A 127 13.38 -11.73 11.97
N ASP A 128 13.16 -10.51 11.47
CA ASP A 128 13.39 -10.12 10.08
C ASP A 128 12.47 -10.89 9.11
N GLY A 129 11.19 -10.97 9.49
CA GLY A 129 10.08 -11.53 8.70
C GLY A 129 10.00 -13.04 8.71
N ARG A 130 10.60 -13.74 9.69
CA ARG A 130 10.60 -15.22 9.73
C ARG A 130 9.39 -15.76 10.49
N THR A 131 9.05 -15.13 11.61
CA THR A 131 7.88 -15.43 12.45
C THR A 131 7.12 -14.15 12.79
N TRP A 132 5.86 -14.32 13.19
CA TRP A 132 4.92 -13.24 13.46
C TRP A 132 4.28 -13.45 14.82
N ARG A 133 4.15 -12.36 15.58
CA ARG A 133 3.48 -12.34 16.88
C ARG A 133 1.98 -12.68 16.74
N GLU A 134 1.35 -13.00 17.86
CA GLU A 134 -0.10 -13.08 17.96
C GLU A 134 -0.73 -11.74 17.51
N LEU A 135 -1.85 -11.83 16.80
CA LEU A 135 -2.57 -10.68 16.28
C LEU A 135 -3.22 -9.88 17.41
N ARG A 136 -3.08 -8.57 17.36
CA ARG A 136 -3.71 -7.64 18.29
C ARG A 136 -4.77 -6.82 17.58
N ASN A 137 -6.00 -6.87 18.11
CA ASN A 137 -7.08 -6.01 17.64
C ASN A 137 -6.86 -4.58 18.16
N ILE A 138 -6.74 -3.63 17.25
CA ILE A 138 -6.57 -2.20 17.56
C ILE A 138 -7.77 -1.35 17.14
N THR A 139 -8.88 -1.99 16.76
CA THR A 139 -10.07 -1.32 16.21
C THR A 139 -10.56 -0.19 17.12
N ALA A 140 -10.60 -0.40 18.44
CA ALA A 140 -11.09 0.58 19.40
C ALA A 140 -10.29 1.89 19.43
N THR A 141 -9.02 1.88 19.02
CA THR A 141 -8.14 3.06 19.00
C THR A 141 -7.82 3.55 17.58
N ALA A 142 -8.09 2.72 16.56
CA ALA A 142 -7.80 2.97 15.15
C ALA A 142 -9.05 3.23 14.29
N LYS A 143 -10.27 3.02 14.80
CA LYS A 143 -11.52 3.18 14.05
C LYS A 143 -12.58 3.86 14.91
N ARG A 144 -13.19 4.92 14.39
CA ARG A 144 -14.29 5.60 15.08
C ARG A 144 -15.59 4.77 15.02
N PRO A 145 -16.45 4.81 16.05
CA PRO A 145 -17.72 4.07 16.05
C PRO A 145 -18.66 4.42 14.89
N GLU A 146 -18.63 5.67 14.43
CA GLU A 146 -19.42 6.17 13.30
C GLU A 146 -18.88 5.76 11.92
N TRP A 147 -17.76 5.04 11.85
CA TRP A 147 -17.20 4.55 10.60
C TRP A 147 -17.71 3.14 10.28
N THR A 148 -17.94 2.87 9.00
CA THR A 148 -18.41 1.59 8.48
C THR A 148 -17.24 0.81 7.88
N TRP A 149 -16.96 1.03 6.59
CA TRP A 149 -15.79 0.47 5.91
C TRP A 149 -14.49 1.09 6.42
N TYR A 150 -13.42 0.31 6.34
CA TYR A 150 -12.07 0.70 6.75
C TYR A 150 -11.03 -0.08 5.95
N ALA A 151 -9.97 0.57 5.48
CA ALA A 151 -8.79 -0.09 4.91
C ALA A 151 -7.47 0.48 5.46
N THR A 152 -6.46 -0.38 5.64
CA THR A 152 -5.07 0.00 5.91
C THR A 152 -4.29 0.01 4.59
N GLY A 153 -3.76 1.16 4.19
CA GLY A 153 -3.14 1.37 2.88
C GLY A 153 -4.12 1.12 1.74
N PRO A 154 -3.90 0.09 0.88
CA PRO A 154 -2.82 -0.90 0.95
C PRO A 154 -1.51 -0.40 0.33
N GLY A 155 -0.40 -1.05 0.69
CA GLY A 155 0.95 -0.68 0.25
C GLY A 155 1.92 -0.74 1.43
N ASN A 156 2.48 0.39 1.83
CA ASN A 156 3.40 0.45 2.98
C ASN A 156 3.19 1.73 3.78
N GLY A 157 3.42 1.62 5.09
CA GLY A 157 3.59 2.78 5.96
C GLY A 157 5.00 3.34 5.88
N ILE A 158 5.26 4.37 6.69
CA ILE A 158 6.58 4.97 6.87
C ILE A 158 6.87 5.19 8.35
N GLN A 159 8.15 5.21 8.71
CA GLN A 159 8.58 5.88 9.94
C GLN A 159 9.03 7.29 9.60
N LEU A 160 8.52 8.28 10.31
CA LEU A 160 8.91 9.68 10.19
C LEU A 160 10.29 9.92 10.81
N SER A 161 10.90 11.05 10.50
CA SER A 161 12.15 11.53 11.12
C SER A 161 12.02 11.72 12.64
N SER A 162 10.80 11.94 13.14
CA SER A 162 10.48 12.01 14.57
C SER A 162 10.46 10.67 15.30
N GLY A 163 10.60 9.55 14.58
CA GLY A 163 10.47 8.19 15.13
C GLY A 163 9.05 7.61 15.03
N ARG A 164 8.03 8.45 14.79
CA ARG A 164 6.63 8.05 14.62
C ARG A 164 6.46 7.04 13.48
N LEU A 165 5.80 5.92 13.76
CA LEU A 165 5.28 5.03 12.72
C LEU A 165 3.95 5.59 12.20
N LEU A 166 3.80 5.70 10.89
CA LEU A 166 2.64 6.30 10.24
C LEU A 166 2.09 5.40 9.14
N ILE A 167 0.81 5.06 9.24
CA ILE A 167 0.12 4.11 8.37
C ILE A 167 -0.98 4.86 7.62
N PRO A 168 -0.92 4.97 6.29
CA PRO A 168 -2.01 5.51 5.49
C PRO A 168 -3.21 4.56 5.57
N CYS A 169 -4.43 5.09 5.63
CA CYS A 169 -5.68 4.34 5.77
C CYS A 169 -6.82 5.07 5.05
N ASP A 170 -7.98 4.43 4.96
CA ASP A 170 -9.24 5.07 4.60
C ASP A 170 -10.42 4.56 5.42
N HIS A 171 -11.50 5.34 5.40
CA HIS A 171 -12.76 4.99 6.03
C HIS A 171 -13.96 5.55 5.28
N ILE A 172 -15.13 4.99 5.58
CA ILE A 172 -16.42 5.49 5.12
C ILE A 172 -17.29 5.81 6.33
N GLU A 173 -17.90 7.00 6.35
CA GLU A 173 -18.82 7.40 7.40
C GLU A 173 -20.19 6.73 7.25
N ALA A 174 -20.77 6.28 8.36
CA ALA A 174 -22.14 5.79 8.42
C ALA A 174 -23.14 6.88 8.00
N GLY A 175 -24.20 6.49 7.29
CA GLY A 175 -25.28 7.40 6.87
C GLY A 175 -24.92 8.28 5.69
N THR A 176 -23.87 9.11 5.79
CA THR A 176 -23.43 10.00 4.70
C THR A 176 -22.78 9.24 3.55
N LYS A 177 -22.17 8.07 3.85
CA LYS A 177 -21.37 7.25 2.93
C LYS A 177 -20.24 8.03 2.27
N ARG A 178 -19.71 9.05 2.96
CA ARG A 178 -18.57 9.81 2.50
C ARG A 178 -17.27 9.05 2.77
N TYR A 179 -16.38 9.09 1.79
CA TYR A 179 -15.11 8.37 1.77
C TYR A 179 -14.01 9.37 2.10
N TYR A 180 -13.16 9.03 3.07
CA TYR A 180 -12.03 9.84 3.46
C TYR A 180 -10.77 8.98 3.58
N SER A 181 -9.62 9.58 3.33
CA SER A 181 -8.33 9.00 3.71
C SER A 181 -7.93 9.54 5.07
N HIS A 182 -7.30 8.73 5.90
CA HIS A 182 -6.74 9.14 7.18
C HIS A 182 -5.42 8.42 7.45
N VAL A 183 -4.84 8.68 8.61
CA VAL A 183 -3.67 7.94 9.09
C VAL A 183 -3.90 7.37 10.47
N VAL A 184 -3.23 6.26 10.77
CA VAL A 184 -3.04 5.73 12.11
C VAL A 184 -1.56 5.76 12.43
N TYR A 185 -1.20 6.08 13.66
CA TYR A 185 0.20 6.24 14.05
C TYR A 185 0.52 5.55 15.38
N SER A 186 1.82 5.34 15.60
CA SER A 186 2.39 4.95 16.88
C SER A 186 3.63 5.79 17.16
N ASP A 187 3.74 6.30 18.40
CA ASP A 187 4.88 7.08 18.91
C ASP A 187 5.70 6.28 19.94
N ASP A 188 5.38 5.00 20.14
CA ASP A 188 5.95 4.12 21.16
C ASP A 188 6.40 2.78 20.55
N HIS A 189 7.04 2.85 19.39
CA HIS A 189 7.61 1.70 18.67
C HIS A 189 6.60 0.60 18.34
N GLY A 190 5.34 0.98 18.08
CA GLY A 190 4.25 0.07 17.70
C GLY A 190 3.51 -0.56 18.88
N GLU A 191 3.84 -0.18 20.12
CA GLU A 191 3.16 -0.71 21.31
C GLU A 191 1.72 -0.23 21.41
N THR A 192 1.42 1.03 21.08
CA THR A 192 0.05 1.55 20.96
C THR A 192 -0.17 2.25 19.62
N TRP A 193 -1.39 2.15 19.10
CA TRP A 193 -1.79 2.73 17.82
C TRP A 193 -2.98 3.66 18.00
N ARG A 194 -2.94 4.84 17.39
CA ARG A 194 -3.95 5.89 17.55
C ARG A 194 -4.34 6.50 16.21
N LEU A 195 -5.58 6.95 16.11
CA LEU A 195 -6.06 7.76 15.00
C LEU A 195 -5.30 9.09 14.90
N GLY A 196 -4.78 9.37 13.70
CA GLY A 196 -4.30 10.70 13.29
C GLY A 196 -5.37 11.47 12.51
N GLY A 197 -4.91 12.41 11.67
CA GLY A 197 -5.77 13.29 10.88
C GLY A 197 -6.46 12.58 9.72
N SER A 198 -7.61 13.13 9.31
CA SER A 198 -8.38 12.74 8.12
C SER A 198 -8.35 13.84 7.06
N THR A 199 -8.45 13.48 5.79
CA THR A 199 -8.56 14.43 4.67
C THR A 199 -9.73 15.40 4.86
N LEU A 200 -9.55 16.63 4.36
CA LEU A 200 -10.52 17.72 4.54
C LEU A 200 -11.79 17.53 3.72
N VAL A 201 -11.63 16.97 2.52
CA VAL A 201 -12.69 16.75 1.55
C VAL A 201 -12.84 15.25 1.31
N ASP A 202 -14.09 14.83 1.13
CA ASP A 202 -14.47 13.46 0.82
C ASP A 202 -14.11 13.06 -0.62
N GLN A 203 -14.60 11.89 -1.04
CA GLN A 203 -14.33 11.29 -2.36
C GLN A 203 -12.87 10.89 -2.55
N VAL A 204 -12.21 10.51 -1.45
CA VAL A 204 -10.88 9.90 -1.46
C VAL A 204 -10.85 8.67 -0.56
N ASN A 205 -10.01 7.70 -0.88
CA ASN A 205 -9.84 6.49 -0.07
C ASN A 205 -8.35 6.05 -0.07
N GLU A 206 -8.03 4.80 -0.37
CA GLU A 206 -6.69 4.21 -0.53
C GLU A 206 -5.60 5.25 -0.88
N CYS A 207 -4.62 5.36 0.01
CA CYS A 207 -3.58 6.36 -0.07
C CYS A 207 -2.20 5.81 0.26
N CYS A 208 -1.18 6.53 -0.19
CA CYS A 208 0.21 6.32 0.17
C CYS A 208 0.79 7.59 0.77
N VAL A 209 1.86 7.44 1.56
CA VAL A 209 2.41 8.52 2.38
C VAL A 209 3.92 8.62 2.23
N VAL A 210 4.45 9.84 2.21
CA VAL A 210 5.89 10.14 2.30
C VAL A 210 6.11 11.32 3.22
N GLU A 211 7.29 11.37 3.84
CA GLU A 211 7.82 12.54 4.53
C GLU A 211 8.89 13.18 3.65
N LEU A 212 8.78 14.49 3.41
CA LEU A 212 9.77 15.30 2.66
C LEU A 212 10.91 15.76 3.59
N GLU A 213 12.01 16.25 3.02
CA GLU A 213 13.19 16.72 3.78
C GLU A 213 12.87 17.86 4.74
N ASN A 214 11.88 18.69 4.43
CA ASN A 214 11.45 19.78 5.30
C ASN A 214 10.56 19.30 6.47
N GLY A 215 10.27 18.00 6.57
CA GLY A 215 9.40 17.40 7.59
C GLY A 215 7.92 17.40 7.23
N ASP A 216 7.52 17.98 6.09
CA ASP A 216 6.14 17.89 5.62
C ASP A 216 5.81 16.44 5.25
N VAL A 217 4.64 15.99 5.68
CA VAL A 217 4.07 14.70 5.30
C VAL A 217 3.08 14.90 4.17
N VAL A 218 3.22 14.13 3.09
CA VAL A 218 2.34 14.20 1.91
C VAL A 218 1.56 12.90 1.79
N LEU A 219 0.23 13.02 1.66
CA LEU A 219 -0.62 11.93 1.19
C LEU A 219 -0.88 12.08 -0.30
N ASN A 220 -0.82 10.96 -1.01
CA ASN A 220 -1.33 10.81 -2.36
C ASN A 220 -2.49 9.82 -2.34
N THR A 221 -3.68 10.27 -2.67
CA THR A 221 -4.94 9.55 -2.43
C THR A 221 -5.63 9.20 -3.74
N ARG A 222 -6.29 8.03 -3.75
CA ARG A 222 -7.16 7.59 -4.83
C ARG A 222 -8.42 8.43 -4.83
N ASN A 223 -8.76 8.97 -5.99
CA ASN A 223 -9.89 9.86 -6.18
C ASN A 223 -11.15 9.12 -6.65
N TYR A 224 -12.29 9.39 -6.02
CA TYR A 224 -13.61 8.88 -6.37
C TYR A 224 -14.50 9.91 -7.08
N ASP A 225 -14.06 11.16 -7.23
CA ASP A 225 -14.75 12.11 -8.10
C ASP A 225 -14.63 11.64 -9.56
N ARG A 226 -15.72 11.08 -10.10
CA ARG A 226 -15.73 10.52 -11.46
C ARG A 226 -15.68 11.58 -12.57
N THR A 227 -15.68 12.86 -12.25
CA THR A 227 -15.43 13.93 -13.23
C THR A 227 -13.95 14.26 -13.35
N LYS A 228 -13.14 13.80 -12.39
CA LYS A 228 -11.69 14.02 -12.30
C LYS A 228 -10.96 12.67 -12.29
N ARG A 229 -10.12 12.41 -13.30
CA ARG A 229 -9.38 11.14 -13.42
C ARG A 229 -7.93 11.31 -13.04
N THR A 230 -7.70 11.84 -11.84
CA THR A 230 -6.38 12.25 -11.34
C THR A 230 -6.29 12.00 -9.84
N ARG A 231 -5.09 11.68 -9.37
CA ARG A 231 -4.77 11.58 -7.94
C ARG A 231 -5.08 12.89 -7.24
N GLN A 232 -5.41 12.81 -5.96
CA GLN A 232 -5.38 13.97 -5.08
C GLN A 232 -4.14 13.92 -4.18
N VAL A 233 -3.65 15.09 -3.79
CA VAL A 233 -2.55 15.26 -2.84
C VAL A 233 -2.96 16.21 -1.73
N THR A 234 -2.51 15.95 -0.51
CA THR A 234 -2.67 16.83 0.65
C THR A 234 -1.43 16.77 1.53
N VAL A 235 -1.17 17.85 2.29
CA VAL A 235 0.05 18.03 3.07
C VAL A 235 -0.27 18.19 4.55
N SER A 236 0.58 17.69 5.42
CA SER A 236 0.55 17.86 6.86
C SER A 236 1.90 18.37 7.35
N GLY A 237 1.90 19.45 8.14
CA GLY A 237 3.10 20.01 8.78
C GLY A 237 3.29 19.56 10.24
N ASP A 238 2.46 18.63 10.72
CA ASP A 238 2.38 18.22 12.13
C ASP A 238 2.42 16.69 12.31
N GLY A 239 3.08 15.99 11.39
CA GLY A 239 3.29 14.55 11.47
C GLY A 239 2.02 13.72 11.22
N GLY A 240 1.12 14.23 10.38
CA GLY A 240 -0.11 13.56 9.96
C GLY A 240 -1.33 13.83 10.86
N MET A 241 -1.32 14.89 11.67
CA MET A 241 -2.43 15.19 12.59
C MET A 241 -3.47 16.11 11.96
N THR A 242 -3.04 17.09 11.17
CA THR A 242 -3.90 17.96 10.37
C THR A 242 -3.45 17.99 8.92
N TRP A 243 -4.41 18.12 8.01
CA TRP A 243 -4.18 18.09 6.56
C TRP A 243 -4.64 19.42 5.95
N GLN A 244 -3.91 19.89 4.95
CA GLN A 244 -4.18 21.12 4.23
C GLN A 244 -3.93 20.96 2.73
N ASP A 245 -4.43 21.92 1.94
CA ASP A 245 -4.11 22.03 0.52
C ASP A 245 -4.44 20.76 -0.28
N GLN A 246 -5.60 20.17 0.01
CA GLN A 246 -6.11 19.02 -0.71
C GLN A 246 -6.52 19.44 -2.13
N ARG A 247 -5.84 18.90 -3.13
CA ARG A 247 -6.03 19.26 -4.54
C ARG A 247 -5.77 18.09 -5.48
N HIS A 248 -6.28 18.18 -6.70
CA HIS A 248 -5.91 17.27 -7.77
C HIS A 248 -4.48 17.55 -8.27
N ASP A 249 -3.71 16.49 -8.50
CA ASP A 249 -2.48 16.54 -9.30
C ASP A 249 -2.83 16.18 -10.74
N GLU A 250 -2.94 17.20 -11.60
CA GLU A 250 -3.34 17.04 -13.00
C GLU A 250 -2.33 16.21 -13.84
N THR A 251 -1.11 16.01 -13.33
CA THR A 251 -0.08 15.17 -13.97
C THR A 251 -0.33 13.69 -13.71
N LEU A 252 -0.83 13.35 -12.51
CA LEU A 252 -0.99 11.98 -12.05
C LEU A 252 -2.38 11.46 -12.41
N ILE A 253 -2.60 11.13 -13.67
CA ILE A 253 -3.85 10.53 -14.14
C ILE A 253 -4.07 9.14 -13.55
N GLU A 254 -5.33 8.75 -13.30
CA GLU A 254 -5.68 7.44 -12.76
C GLU A 254 -7.07 6.93 -13.22
N PRO A 255 -7.30 5.61 -13.18
CA PRO A 255 -8.60 4.98 -13.48
C PRO A 255 -9.36 4.65 -12.19
N ILE A 256 -9.17 5.44 -11.12
CA ILE A 256 -9.69 5.17 -9.77
C ILE A 256 -9.11 3.84 -9.25
N CYS A 257 -7.81 3.83 -8.94
CA CYS A 257 -7.07 2.63 -8.54
C CYS A 257 -6.06 2.98 -7.43
N GLN A 258 -5.61 2.01 -6.63
CA GLN A 258 -4.49 2.22 -5.73
C GLN A 258 -3.22 2.63 -6.51
N ALA A 259 -2.33 3.37 -5.83
CA ALA A 259 -1.02 3.77 -6.31
C ALA A 259 0.01 3.67 -5.18
N ALA A 260 1.29 3.60 -5.54
CA ALA A 260 2.40 3.62 -4.60
C ALA A 260 3.23 4.90 -4.72
N LEU A 261 3.78 5.35 -3.59
CA LEU A 261 4.69 6.50 -3.50
C LEU A 261 5.78 6.17 -2.47
N ILE A 262 7.04 6.41 -2.82
CA ILE A 262 8.17 6.27 -1.90
C ILE A 262 9.20 7.37 -2.14
N ARG A 263 9.84 7.83 -1.06
CA ARG A 263 11.04 8.68 -1.14
C ARG A 263 12.29 7.82 -1.17
N TYR A 264 13.24 8.18 -2.04
CA TYR A 264 14.56 7.58 -2.00
C TYR A 264 15.30 7.99 -0.71
N PRO A 265 15.86 7.03 0.04
CA PRO A 265 16.76 7.34 1.15
C PRO A 265 17.95 8.17 0.66
N ASP A 266 18.32 9.20 1.43
CA ASP A 266 19.53 10.00 1.24
C ASP A 266 19.70 10.67 -0.15
N LYS A 267 18.61 10.81 -0.92
CA LYS A 267 18.59 11.50 -2.23
C LYS A 267 17.65 12.70 -2.24
N GLY A 268 17.50 13.31 -1.06
CA GLY A 268 16.59 14.40 -0.77
C GLY A 268 15.13 14.10 -1.12
N ASP A 269 14.44 15.08 -1.69
CA ASP A 269 13.03 14.96 -2.12
C ASP A 269 12.84 14.25 -3.47
N ARG A 270 13.65 13.21 -3.71
CA ARG A 270 13.51 12.35 -4.87
C ARG A 270 12.46 11.28 -4.60
N LEU A 271 11.35 11.35 -5.33
CA LEU A 271 10.19 10.46 -5.13
C LEU A 271 9.99 9.54 -6.34
N LEU A 272 9.64 8.29 -6.08
CA LEU A 272 9.03 7.40 -7.07
C LEU A 272 7.54 7.28 -6.81
N PHE A 273 6.77 7.35 -7.88
CA PHE A 273 5.35 7.07 -7.88
C PHE A 273 5.05 5.99 -8.90
N SER A 274 4.11 5.09 -8.61
CA SER A 274 3.62 4.13 -9.59
C SER A 274 2.12 3.97 -9.53
N ASN A 275 1.49 3.94 -10.71
CA ASN A 275 0.07 3.66 -10.85
C ASN A 275 -0.27 3.23 -12.30
N PRO A 276 -1.47 2.68 -12.55
CA PRO A 276 -1.99 2.57 -13.91
C PRO A 276 -2.21 3.98 -14.48
N ALA A 277 -1.35 4.41 -15.40
CA ALA A 277 -1.40 5.76 -15.98
C ALA A 277 -2.40 5.81 -17.15
N ASN A 278 -3.67 5.63 -16.83
CA ASN A 278 -4.77 5.64 -17.77
C ASN A 278 -6.01 6.22 -17.09
N ARG A 279 -6.86 6.95 -17.81
CA ARG A 279 -8.03 7.62 -17.22
C ARG A 279 -9.24 6.70 -17.02
N GLU A 280 -9.30 5.56 -17.69
CA GLU A 280 -10.50 4.73 -17.72
C GLU A 280 -10.25 3.29 -17.26
N GLU A 281 -9.08 2.72 -17.57
CA GLU A 281 -8.80 1.30 -17.36
C GLU A 281 -7.58 1.06 -16.48
N ARG A 282 -7.60 -0.01 -15.70
CA ARG A 282 -6.43 -0.50 -14.96
C ARG A 282 -5.42 -1.14 -15.92
N ARG A 283 -4.64 -0.29 -16.59
CA ARG A 283 -3.62 -0.67 -17.56
C ARG A 283 -2.49 0.33 -17.62
N ASN A 284 -1.39 -0.08 -18.26
CA ASN A 284 -0.21 0.73 -18.48
C ASN A 284 0.36 1.21 -17.14
N LEU A 285 0.77 0.26 -16.30
CA LEU A 285 1.41 0.62 -15.04
C LEU A 285 2.69 1.39 -15.36
N THR A 286 2.77 2.62 -14.87
CA THR A 286 3.85 3.57 -15.15
C THR A 286 4.51 3.96 -13.85
N VAL A 287 5.83 3.99 -13.85
CA VAL A 287 6.65 4.55 -12.78
C VAL A 287 7.04 5.98 -13.17
N ARG A 288 6.95 6.92 -12.24
CA ARG A 288 7.36 8.32 -12.42
C ARG A 288 8.38 8.72 -11.37
N LEU A 289 9.31 9.58 -11.77
CA LEU A 289 10.36 10.13 -10.91
C LEU A 289 10.18 11.64 -10.74
N SER A 290 10.06 12.08 -9.50
CA SER A 290 10.14 13.49 -9.12
C SER A 290 11.48 13.78 -8.47
N GLY A 291 12.06 14.95 -8.76
CA GLY A 291 13.27 15.46 -8.10
C GLY A 291 13.01 16.65 -7.17
N ASN A 292 11.74 16.98 -6.90
CA ASN A 292 11.34 18.20 -6.19
C ASN A 292 10.10 17.98 -5.30
N GLY A 293 10.04 16.83 -4.63
CA GLY A 293 9.00 16.54 -3.64
C GLY A 293 7.62 16.37 -4.23
N GLY A 294 7.53 15.86 -5.47
CA GLY A 294 6.25 15.59 -6.15
C GLY A 294 5.61 16.83 -6.78
N ARG A 295 6.32 17.98 -6.84
CA ARG A 295 5.81 19.18 -7.53
C ARG A 295 5.79 19.03 -9.05
N SER A 296 6.73 18.27 -9.60
CA SER A 296 6.73 17.83 -10.99
C SER A 296 7.34 16.45 -11.16
N TRP A 297 6.96 15.79 -12.24
CA TRP A 297 7.35 14.41 -12.59
C TRP A 297 8.09 14.44 -13.93
N LEU A 298 9.42 14.59 -13.89
CA LEU A 298 10.22 14.88 -15.09
C LEU A 298 10.53 13.64 -15.93
N HIS A 299 10.53 12.45 -15.32
CA HIS A 299 10.76 11.20 -16.02
C HIS A 299 9.64 10.21 -15.72
N GLU A 300 9.23 9.47 -16.73
CA GLU A 300 8.27 8.37 -16.58
C GLU A 300 8.61 7.19 -17.49
N ARG A 301 8.26 5.99 -17.03
CA ARG A 301 8.48 4.73 -17.73
C ARG A 301 7.28 3.82 -17.57
N VAL A 302 6.76 3.32 -18.68
CA VAL A 302 5.76 2.24 -18.65
C VAL A 302 6.46 0.96 -18.22
N LEU A 303 6.12 0.46 -17.04
CA LEU A 303 6.67 -0.77 -16.47
C LEU A 303 6.00 -2.02 -17.05
N HIS A 304 4.70 -1.92 -17.33
CA HIS A 304 3.93 -2.97 -17.99
C HIS A 304 2.89 -2.38 -18.94
N PRO A 305 3.05 -2.53 -20.27
CA PRO A 305 1.99 -2.19 -21.22
C PRO A 305 0.87 -3.24 -21.14
N GLY A 306 -0.40 -2.80 -21.02
CA GLY A 306 -1.54 -3.71 -20.88
C GLY A 306 -2.08 -3.81 -19.45
N PRO A 307 -2.91 -4.83 -19.14
CA PRO A 307 -3.61 -4.94 -17.86
C PRO A 307 -2.67 -4.96 -16.65
N ALA A 308 -2.79 -3.95 -15.80
CA ALA A 308 -2.05 -3.85 -14.54
C ALA A 308 -2.78 -2.95 -13.55
N ALA A 309 -2.66 -3.26 -12.27
CA ALA A 309 -3.46 -2.64 -11.23
C ALA A 309 -2.61 -2.19 -10.05
N TYR A 310 -2.77 -2.77 -8.87
CA TYR A 310 -2.18 -2.26 -7.64
C TYR A 310 -0.66 -2.45 -7.67
N SER A 311 0.07 -1.56 -7.00
CA SER A 311 1.52 -1.63 -6.87
C SER A 311 1.99 -1.20 -5.48
N SER A 312 3.23 -1.55 -5.14
CA SER A 312 3.92 -1.09 -3.94
C SER A 312 5.41 -0.93 -4.28
N LEU A 313 6.04 0.11 -3.72
CA LEU A 313 7.41 0.49 -4.02
C LEU A 313 8.30 0.35 -2.79
N ALA A 314 9.54 -0.06 -3.02
CA ALA A 314 10.61 -0.03 -2.03
C ALA A 314 11.93 0.37 -2.68
N VAL A 315 12.90 0.80 -1.86
CA VAL A 315 14.29 1.04 -2.30
C VAL A 315 15.19 0.05 -1.58
N LEU A 316 15.95 -0.73 -2.37
CA LEU A 316 16.89 -1.73 -1.88
C LEU A 316 18.16 -1.06 -1.31
N PRO A 317 18.96 -1.76 -0.49
CA PRO A 317 20.16 -1.17 0.12
C PRO A 317 21.21 -0.69 -0.89
N ASP A 318 21.23 -1.27 -2.09
CA ASP A 318 22.13 -0.86 -3.18
C ASP A 318 21.60 0.35 -3.98
N GLY A 319 20.44 0.90 -3.60
CA GLY A 319 19.78 2.02 -4.27
C GLY A 319 18.91 1.63 -5.47
N THR A 320 18.78 0.33 -5.77
CA THR A 320 17.84 -0.18 -6.78
C THR A 320 16.41 0.01 -6.28
N ALA A 321 15.52 0.52 -7.13
CA ALA A 321 14.08 0.53 -6.83
C ALA A 321 13.46 -0.84 -7.10
N ALA A 322 12.50 -1.20 -6.28
CA ALA A 322 11.68 -2.40 -6.40
C ALA A 322 10.21 -2.00 -6.49
N CYS A 323 9.51 -2.48 -7.53
CA CYS A 323 8.07 -2.30 -7.70
C CYS A 323 7.40 -3.67 -7.71
N LEU A 324 6.60 -3.97 -6.69
CA LEU A 324 5.76 -5.17 -6.64
C LEU A 324 4.36 -4.81 -7.12
N TYR A 325 3.84 -5.47 -8.14
CA TYR A 325 2.60 -5.03 -8.80
C TYR A 325 1.80 -6.17 -9.43
N GLU A 326 0.51 -5.92 -9.59
CA GLU A 326 -0.43 -6.80 -10.27
C GLU A 326 -0.37 -6.58 -11.80
N ARG A 327 -0.23 -7.65 -12.57
CA ARG A 327 -0.26 -7.60 -14.05
C ARG A 327 -0.76 -8.89 -14.69
N GLY A 328 -1.14 -8.77 -15.96
CA GLY A 328 -1.43 -9.90 -16.83
C GLY A 328 -1.46 -9.48 -18.29
N GLU A 329 -1.81 -10.45 -19.15
CA GLU A 329 -1.99 -10.21 -20.59
C GLU A 329 -3.47 -9.96 -20.92
N ASP A 330 -4.40 -10.74 -20.36
CA ASP A 330 -5.84 -10.62 -20.57
C ASP A 330 -6.52 -9.79 -19.46
N HIS A 331 -6.09 -9.96 -18.20
CA HIS A 331 -6.58 -9.15 -17.08
C HIS A 331 -5.52 -8.91 -16.01
N SER A 332 -5.68 -7.84 -15.22
CA SER A 332 -4.64 -7.33 -14.31
C SER A 332 -4.29 -8.24 -13.12
N TYR A 333 -4.95 -9.38 -12.93
CA TYR A 333 -4.85 -10.22 -11.71
C TYR A 333 -4.31 -11.62 -12.00
N GLU A 334 -3.62 -11.80 -13.11
CA GLU A 334 -3.01 -13.08 -13.46
C GLU A 334 -1.77 -13.36 -12.61
N THR A 335 -0.97 -12.32 -12.33
CA THR A 335 0.25 -12.44 -11.54
C THR A 335 0.50 -11.23 -10.66
N ILE A 336 1.23 -11.45 -9.57
CA ILE A 336 1.98 -10.41 -8.86
C ILE A 336 3.44 -10.55 -9.25
N THR A 337 4.01 -9.48 -9.82
CA THR A 337 5.37 -9.43 -10.37
C THR A 337 6.20 -8.40 -9.62
N LEU A 338 7.47 -8.73 -9.36
CA LEU A 338 8.47 -7.78 -8.89
C LEU A 338 9.29 -7.30 -10.08
N ALA A 339 9.32 -5.98 -10.29
CA ALA A 339 10.31 -5.32 -11.11
C ALA A 339 11.40 -4.67 -10.27
N ARG A 340 12.64 -4.73 -10.74
CA ARG A 340 13.81 -4.08 -10.14
C ARG A 340 14.51 -3.24 -11.20
N PHE A 341 14.75 -1.97 -10.91
CA PHE A 341 15.36 -1.02 -11.83
C PHE A 341 16.09 0.08 -11.07
N ASP A 342 17.12 0.66 -11.68
CA ASP A 342 17.88 1.78 -11.10
C ASP A 342 17.38 3.14 -11.61
N LEU A 343 18.00 4.20 -11.11
CA LEU A 343 17.69 5.57 -11.52
C LEU A 343 18.17 5.88 -12.95
N GLU A 344 19.21 5.19 -13.44
CA GLU A 344 19.70 5.36 -14.82
C GLU A 344 18.63 4.91 -15.81
N TRP A 345 18.03 3.73 -15.60
CA TRP A 345 16.89 3.23 -16.37
C TRP A 345 15.69 4.20 -16.38
N MET A 346 15.42 4.85 -15.25
CA MET A 346 14.36 5.86 -15.14
C MET A 346 14.68 7.14 -15.94
N MET A 347 15.95 7.57 -16.00
CA MET A 347 16.35 8.84 -16.60
C MET A 347 16.70 8.74 -18.09
N ASP A 348 17.07 7.57 -18.59
CA ASP A 348 17.50 7.33 -19.98
C ASP A 348 16.32 7.35 -20.99
N GLY A 349 15.29 8.14 -20.72
CA GLY A 349 13.94 7.82 -21.16
C GLY A 349 13.00 8.81 -21.76
#